data_AF-A0A0S4L6K4-F1
#
_entry.id   AF-A0A0S4L6K4-F1
#
_cell.length_a   1.000
_cell.length_b   1.000
_cell.length_c   1.000
_cell.angle_alpha   90.00
_cell.angle_beta   90.00
_cell.angle_gamma   90.00
#
_symmetry.space_group_name_H-M   'P 1'
#
loop_
_entity.id
_entity.type
_entity.pdbx_description
1 polymer ?
#
loop_
_entity_poly.entity_id
_entity_poly.type
_entity_poly.pdbx_seq_one_letter_code
_entity_poly.pdbx_strand_id
1 'polypeptide(L)'
;MNSTGANAQEDILRLTQTAAEAAALGQWDAVAQCYDERGALLATMQTPVQKASHLLKLDEQIRDRVRTVHAVLATLLGEAAATRQRLQGLHQRLGGQPSTVVTVSMKA
;
A
#
# COMPACT_ATOMS: atom_id res chain seq x y z
N MET A 1 4.15 36.74 -20.36
CA MET A 1 3.20 35.62 -20.16
C MET A 1 3.87 34.51 -19.34
N ASN A 2 4.53 34.83 -18.21
CA ASN A 2 5.46 33.90 -17.54
C ASN A 2 4.95 33.33 -16.20
N SER A 3 3.80 33.81 -15.70
CA SER A 3 3.31 33.44 -14.36
C SER A 3 2.70 32.04 -14.30
N THR A 4 2.09 31.56 -15.38
CA THR A 4 1.43 30.24 -15.41
C THR A 4 2.43 29.07 -15.33
N GLY A 5 3.59 29.19 -15.99
CA GLY A 5 4.63 28.16 -15.95
C GLY A 5 5.38 28.11 -14.61
N ALA A 6 5.56 29.26 -13.95
CA ALA A 6 6.14 29.33 -12.61
C ALA A 6 5.23 28.67 -11.56
N ASN A 7 3.91 28.90 -11.63
CA ASN A 7 2.95 28.26 -10.73
C ASN A 7 2.90 26.74 -10.91
N ALA A 8 2.89 26.24 -12.17
CA ALA A 8 2.89 24.81 -12.43
C ALA A 8 4.14 24.09 -11.86
N GLN A 9 5.29 24.76 -11.89
CA GLN A 9 6.53 24.24 -11.34
C GLN A 9 6.49 24.09 -9.81
N GLU A 10 5.94 25.09 -9.11
CA GLU A 10 5.75 25.04 -7.66
C GLU A 10 4.71 23.99 -7.26
N ASP A 11 3.63 23.86 -8.03
CA ASP A 11 2.61 22.85 -7.80
C ASP A 11 3.13 21.43 -7.98
N ILE A 12 3.96 21.17 -8.99
CA ILE A 12 4.60 19.86 -9.17
C ILE A 12 5.50 19.52 -7.99
N LEU A 13 6.25 20.49 -7.48
CA LEU A 13 7.09 20.31 -6.28
C LEU A 13 6.23 19.99 -5.06
N ARG A 14 5.18 20.78 -4.83
CA ARG A 14 4.23 20.58 -3.73
C ARG A 14 3.57 19.20 -3.79
N LEU A 15 3.02 18.82 -4.94
CA LEU A 15 2.37 17.52 -5.15
C LEU A 15 3.32 16.35 -4.89
N THR A 16 4.58 16.48 -5.32
CA THR A 16 5.58 15.42 -5.11
C THR A 16 6.00 15.30 -3.64
N GLN A 17 6.12 16.43 -2.95
CA GLN A 17 6.39 16.46 -1.50
C GLN A 17 5.22 15.84 -0.71
N THR A 18 3.99 16.25 -1.04
CA THR A 18 2.77 15.70 -0.42
C THR A 18 2.61 14.20 -0.69
N ALA A 19 2.92 13.74 -1.90
CA ALA A 19 2.93 12.32 -2.22
C ALA A 19 3.96 11.54 -1.37
N ALA A 20 5.15 12.11 -1.14
CA ALA A 20 6.17 11.47 -0.31
C ALA A 20 5.73 11.36 1.16
N GLU A 21 5.09 12.40 1.69
CA GLU A 21 4.52 12.41 3.05
C GLU A 21 3.36 11.40 3.18
N ALA A 22 2.43 11.38 2.22
CA ALA A 22 1.34 10.41 2.17
C ALA A 22 1.85 8.96 2.10
N ALA A 23 2.90 8.71 1.29
CA ALA A 23 3.53 7.39 1.20
C ALA A 23 4.18 6.95 2.52
N ALA A 24 4.78 7.88 3.27
CA ALA A 24 5.32 7.59 4.59
C ALA A 24 4.23 7.10 5.55
N LEU A 25 3.03 7.71 5.48
CA LEU A 25 1.84 7.36 6.25
C LEU A 25 1.05 6.16 5.70
N GLY A 26 1.41 5.62 4.54
CA GLY A 26 0.70 4.52 3.88
C GLY A 26 -0.64 4.93 3.26
N GLN A 27 -0.85 6.22 2.97
CA GLN A 27 -2.06 6.77 2.38
C GLN A 27 -2.01 6.66 0.85
N TRP A 28 -2.11 5.43 0.32
CA TRP A 28 -1.86 5.15 -1.10
C TRP A 28 -2.83 5.83 -2.07
N ASP A 29 -4.09 6.04 -1.68
CA ASP A 29 -5.06 6.76 -2.51
C ASP A 29 -4.65 8.24 -2.67
N ALA A 30 -4.15 8.87 -1.61
CA ALA A 30 -3.65 10.23 -1.68
C ALA A 30 -2.37 10.33 -2.53
N VAL A 31 -1.50 9.31 -2.48
CA VAL A 31 -0.34 9.20 -3.37
C VAL A 31 -0.79 9.14 -4.83
N ALA A 32 -1.76 8.28 -5.15
CA ALA A 32 -2.30 8.16 -6.51
C ALA A 32 -2.89 9.48 -7.01
N GLN A 33 -3.72 10.14 -6.19
CA GLN A 33 -4.30 11.45 -6.53
C GLN A 33 -3.20 12.49 -6.82
N CYS A 34 -2.15 12.54 -6.00
CA CYS A 34 -1.03 13.47 -6.24
C CYS A 34 -0.33 13.19 -7.59
N TYR A 35 -0.13 11.92 -7.95
CA TYR A 35 0.47 11.55 -9.24
C TYR A 35 -0.45 11.88 -10.42
N ASP A 36 -1.76 11.70 -10.29
CA ASP A 36 -2.73 12.05 -11.33
C ASP A 36 -2.73 13.56 -11.61
N GLU A 37 -2.83 14.37 -10.55
CA GLU A 37 -2.77 15.84 -10.65
C GLU A 37 -1.42 16.31 -11.21
N ARG A 38 -0.31 15.72 -10.76
CA ARG A 38 1.03 16.04 -11.26
C ARG A 38 1.19 15.66 -12.73
N GLY A 39 0.64 14.52 -13.14
CA GLY A 39 0.62 14.07 -14.53
C GLY A 39 -0.11 15.04 -15.44
N ALA A 40 -1.25 15.58 -14.99
CA ALA A 40 -2.00 16.59 -15.73
C ALA A 40 -1.20 17.90 -15.91
N LEU A 41 -0.50 18.35 -14.86
CA LEU A 41 0.37 19.54 -14.96
C LEU A 41 1.54 19.29 -15.91
N LEU A 42 2.22 18.16 -15.81
CA LEU A 42 3.33 17.80 -16.68
C LEU A 42 2.91 17.71 -18.15
N ALA A 43 1.72 17.17 -18.44
CA ALA A 43 1.21 17.04 -19.80
C ALA A 43 0.94 18.39 -20.49
N THR A 44 0.70 19.45 -19.71
CA THR A 44 0.40 20.80 -20.22
C THR A 44 1.62 21.73 -20.21
N MET A 45 2.73 21.32 -19.59
CA MET A 45 3.95 22.11 -19.52
C MET A 45 4.70 22.13 -20.86
N GLN A 46 5.07 23.35 -21.30
CA GLN A 46 5.90 23.56 -22.49
C GLN A 46 7.38 23.76 -22.15
N THR A 47 7.70 23.92 -20.86
CA THR A 47 9.06 24.13 -20.37
C THR A 47 9.52 22.94 -19.53
N PRO A 48 10.82 22.58 -19.57
CA PRO A 48 11.36 21.55 -18.70
C PRO A 48 11.14 21.88 -17.22
N VAL A 49 10.90 20.84 -16.44
CA VAL A 49 10.72 20.96 -14.99
C VAL A 49 12.03 21.35 -14.34
N GLN A 50 12.03 22.47 -13.62
CA GLN A 50 13.17 22.89 -12.81
C GLN A 50 13.35 21.91 -11.63
N LYS A 51 14.59 21.71 -11.16
CA LYS A 51 14.88 20.78 -10.04
C LYS A 51 14.39 19.33 -10.28
N ALA A 52 14.33 18.88 -11.54
CA ALA A 52 13.91 17.51 -11.87
C ALA A 52 14.67 16.42 -11.07
N SER A 53 15.95 16.61 -10.81
CA SER A 53 16.76 15.69 -9.99
C SER A 53 16.26 15.56 -8.54
N HIS A 54 15.71 16.63 -7.96
CA HIS A 54 15.13 16.59 -6.62
C HIS A 54 13.79 15.83 -6.62
N LEU A 55 12.94 16.08 -7.62
CA LEU A 55 11.68 15.36 -7.79
C LEU A 55 11.90 13.86 -7.98
N LEU A 56 12.87 13.47 -8.80
CA LEU A 56 13.23 12.07 -9.01
C LEU A 56 13.68 11.38 -7.72
N LYS A 57 14.39 12.08 -6.83
CA LYS A 57 14.76 11.53 -5.52
C LYS A 57 13.55 11.27 -4.62
N LEU A 58 12.56 12.17 -4.63
CA LEU A 58 11.32 11.96 -3.88
C LEU A 58 10.52 10.78 -4.46
N ASP A 59 10.44 10.68 -5.78
CA ASP A 59 9.78 9.55 -6.46
C ASP A 59 10.47 8.21 -6.16
N GLU A 60 11.80 8.22 -6.06
CA GLU A 60 12.57 7.04 -5.65
C GLU A 60 12.25 6.61 -4.21
N GLN A 61 12.13 7.56 -3.27
CA GLN A 61 11.71 7.27 -1.90
C GLN A 61 10.31 6.65 -1.84
N ILE A 62 9.36 7.20 -2.62
CA ILE A 62 8.01 6.64 -2.71
C ILE A 62 8.06 5.21 -3.26
N ARG A 63 8.83 4.98 -4.32
CA ARG A 63 8.99 3.65 -4.93
C ARG A 63 9.56 2.63 -3.95
N ASP A 64 10.59 2.99 -3.20
CA ASP A 64 11.19 2.09 -2.21
C ASP A 64 10.24 1.77 -1.06
N ARG A 65 9.41 2.73 -0.67
CA ARG A 65 8.33 2.48 0.29
C ARG A 65 7.30 1.50 -0.24
N VAL A 66 6.85 1.66 -1.49
CA VAL A 66 5.91 0.72 -2.15
C VAL A 66 6.49 -0.69 -2.19
N ARG A 67 7.76 -0.84 -2.58
CA ARG A 67 8.47 -2.13 -2.57
C ARG A 67 8.49 -2.77 -1.19
N THR A 68 8.81 -1.98 -0.17
CA THR A 68 8.83 -2.44 1.22
C THR A 68 7.46 -2.96 1.65
N VAL A 69 6.41 -2.21 1.36
CA VAL A 69 5.02 -2.57 1.71
C VAL A 69 4.59 -3.83 0.96
N HIS A 70 4.92 -3.96 -0.33
CA HIS A 70 4.65 -5.19 -1.09
C HIS A 70 5.34 -6.42 -0.49
N ALA A 71 6.60 -6.29 -0.06
CA ALA A 71 7.31 -7.39 0.58
C ALA A 71 6.64 -7.81 1.90
N VAL A 72 6.21 -6.84 2.72
CA VAL A 72 5.47 -7.12 3.96
C VAL A 72 4.14 -7.80 3.67
N LEU A 73 3.37 -7.29 2.71
CA LEU A 73 2.07 -7.88 2.33
C LEU A 73 2.23 -9.31 1.81
N ALA A 74 3.24 -9.57 0.97
CA ALA A 74 3.51 -10.91 0.46
C ALA A 74 3.81 -11.90 1.61
N THR A 75 4.61 -11.49 2.59
CA THR A 75 4.91 -12.29 3.79
C THR A 75 3.64 -12.57 4.59
N LEU A 76 2.84 -11.55 4.90
CA LEU A 76 1.60 -11.70 5.68
C LEU A 76 0.59 -12.61 4.98
N LEU A 77 0.45 -12.50 3.66
CA LEU A 77 -0.40 -13.38 2.87
C LEU A 77 0.09 -14.83 2.90
N GLY A 78 1.41 -15.04 2.83
CA GLY A 78 2.04 -16.36 2.98
C GLY A 78 1.77 -16.97 4.35
N GLU A 79 1.96 -16.21 5.42
CA GLU A 79 1.68 -16.65 6.79
C GLU A 79 0.20 -16.99 7.01
N ALA A 80 -0.71 -16.15 6.50
CA ALA A 80 -2.14 -16.39 6.57
C ALA A 80 -2.54 -17.67 5.81
N ALA A 81 -1.96 -17.90 4.63
CA ALA A 81 -2.19 -19.12 3.86
C ALA A 81 -1.69 -20.37 4.60
N ALA A 82 -0.47 -20.33 5.15
CA ALA A 82 0.10 -21.42 5.93
C ALA A 82 -0.73 -21.71 7.20
N THR A 83 -1.19 -20.68 7.89
CA THR A 83 -2.07 -20.82 9.06
C THR A 83 -3.39 -21.49 8.68
N ARG A 84 -4.01 -21.07 7.57
CA ARG A 84 -5.25 -21.68 7.07
C ARG A 84 -5.06 -23.16 6.73
N GLN A 85 -3.96 -23.52 6.06
CA GLN A 85 -3.63 -24.91 5.76
C GLN A 85 -3.43 -25.76 7.02
N ARG A 86 -2.73 -25.22 8.04
CA ARG A 86 -2.54 -25.91 9.32
C ARG A 86 -3.88 -26.16 10.02
N LEU A 87 -4.76 -25.16 10.07
CA LEU A 87 -6.09 -25.31 10.67
C LEU A 87 -6.95 -26.33 9.92
N GLN A 88 -6.91 -26.33 8.59
CA GLN A 88 -7.59 -27.34 7.77
C GLN A 88 -7.05 -28.75 8.05
N GLY A 89 -5.72 -28.91 8.13
CA GLY A 89 -5.10 -30.18 8.47
C GLY A 89 -5.46 -30.66 9.88
N LEU A 90 -5.52 -29.75 10.87
CA LEU A 90 -5.99 -30.08 12.21
C LEU A 90 -7.47 -30.50 12.22
N HIS A 91 -8.33 -29.77 11.50
CA HIS A 91 -9.74 -30.14 11.36
C HIS A 91 -9.88 -31.54 10.75
N GLN A 92 -9.14 -31.85 9.68
CA GLN A 92 -9.17 -33.18 9.07
C GLN A 92 -8.70 -34.28 10.04
N ARG A 93 -7.66 -34.01 10.83
CA ARG A 93 -7.15 -34.95 11.84
C ARG A 93 -8.11 -35.15 13.02
N LEU A 94 -8.88 -34.12 13.38
CA LEU A 94 -9.85 -34.16 14.48
C LEU A 94 -11.25 -34.59 14.02
N GLY A 95 -11.58 -34.44 12.73
CA GLY A 95 -12.84 -34.79 12.07
C GLY A 95 -13.02 -36.27 11.75
N GLY A 96 -12.34 -37.15 12.49
CA GLY A 96 -12.58 -38.60 12.53
C GLY A 96 -13.04 -39.10 13.90
N GLN A 97 -13.30 -38.23 14.87
CA GLN A 97 -13.89 -38.61 16.16
C GLN A 97 -15.17 -37.80 16.39
N PRO A 98 -16.37 -38.38 16.21
CA PRO A 98 -17.57 -37.74 16.70
C PRO A 98 -17.40 -37.49 18.20
N SER A 99 -17.68 -36.27 18.66
CA SER A 99 -17.83 -36.01 20.10
C SER A 99 -18.89 -36.96 20.62
N THR A 100 -18.46 -38.01 21.33
CA THR A 100 -19.36 -38.84 22.12
C THR A 100 -19.96 -37.93 23.17
N VAL A 101 -21.22 -37.55 22.97
CA VAL A 101 -22.01 -36.87 23.99
C VAL A 101 -22.10 -37.83 25.17
N VAL A 102 -21.26 -37.62 26.19
CA VAL A 102 -21.35 -38.37 27.44
C VAL A 102 -22.54 -37.80 28.20
N THR A 103 -23.69 -38.47 28.09
CA THR A 103 -24.85 -38.15 28.92
C THR A 103 -24.54 -38.61 30.35
N VAL A 104 -24.17 -37.66 31.21
CA VAL A 104 -24.02 -37.93 32.65
C VAL A 104 -25.42 -38.01 33.25
N SER A 105 -25.93 -39.22 33.43
CA SER A 105 -27.19 -39.46 34.13
C SER A 105 -26.97 -39.25 35.63
N MET A 106 -27.37 -38.10 36.15
CA MET A 106 -27.48 -37.89 37.59
C MET A 106 -28.70 -38.66 38.10
N LYS A 107 -28.48 -39.69 38.91
CA LYS A 107 -29.56 -40.38 39.64
C LYS A 107 -30.09 -39.44 40.72
N ALA A 108 -31.42 -39.29 40.75
CA ALA A 108 -32.17 -38.62 41.80
C ALA A 108 -32.16 -39.42 43.11
#